data_AF-A0A5B7C907-F1
#
_entry.id   AF-A0A5B7C907-F1
#
_cell.length_a   1.000
_cell.length_b   1.000
_cell.length_c   1.000
_cell.angle_alpha   90.00
_cell.angle_beta   90.00
_cell.angle_gamma   90.00
#
_symmetry.space_group_name_H-M   'P 1'
#
loop_
_entity.id
_entity.type
_entity.pdbx_description
1 polymer ?
#
loop_
_entity_poly.entity_id
_entity_poly.type
_entity_poly.pdbx_seq_one_letter_code
_entity_poly.pdbx_strand_id
1 'polypeptide(L)'
;TFLLTVYSDYLQSSNQRLNCHGGVVDPQEILSFAKSQVDYILGSNPMAMSYLVGYGPNYPKRLHHRGASMESYRESKGFIGCTQGYDNWYGRQDPNPNILVGALVGGPDQKDQFRDDRGNYMQTEACTYNTAPLVGIFAKLYGIEGSNKCATSPSLVYSS
;
A
#
# COMPACT_ATOMS: atom_id res chain seq x y z
N THR A 1 9.06 4.47 -5.12
CA THR A 1 9.34 3.15 -4.50
C THR A 1 9.62 2.06 -5.50
N PHE A 2 8.69 1.66 -6.38
CA PHE A 2 8.88 0.51 -7.28
C PHE A 2 10.12 0.63 -8.19
N LEU A 3 10.33 1.79 -8.81
CA LEU A 3 11.52 2.04 -9.64
C LEU A 3 12.82 1.89 -8.85
N LEU A 4 12.86 2.35 -7.60
CA LEU A 4 14.05 2.22 -6.75
C LEU A 4 14.33 0.75 -6.41
N THR A 5 13.28 -0.04 -6.16
CA THR A 5 13.38 -1.49 -5.95
C THR A 5 13.95 -2.21 -7.18
N VAL A 6 13.47 -1.88 -8.38
CA VAL A 6 14.00 -2.48 -9.62
C VAL A 6 15.42 -2.00 -9.90
N TYR A 7 15.70 -0.73 -9.63
CA TYR A 7 17.02 -0.15 -9.88
C TYR A 7 18.08 -0.67 -8.91
N SER A 8 17.73 -0.95 -7.65
CA SER A 8 18.65 -1.63 -6.73
C SER A 8 19.02 -3.02 -7.24
N ASP A 9 18.05 -3.78 -7.78
CA ASP A 9 18.34 -5.09 -8.37
C ASP A 9 19.25 -4.99 -9.59
N TYR A 10 18.99 -4.00 -10.45
CA TYR A 10 19.85 -3.73 -11.60
C TYR A 10 21.29 -3.47 -11.16
N LEU A 11 21.51 -2.50 -10.25
CA LEU A 11 22.84 -2.15 -9.77
C LEU A 11 23.56 -3.32 -9.08
N GLN A 12 22.82 -4.12 -8.30
CA GLN A 12 23.36 -5.33 -7.68
C GLN A 12 23.79 -6.35 -8.73
N SER A 13 22.96 -6.60 -9.76
CA SER A 13 23.25 -7.56 -10.83
C SER A 13 24.40 -7.13 -11.74
N SER A 14 24.58 -5.82 -11.94
CA SER A 14 25.65 -5.26 -12.76
C SER A 14 26.92 -4.95 -11.97
N ASN A 15 26.96 -5.26 -10.67
CA ASN A 15 28.05 -4.90 -9.75
C ASN A 15 28.42 -3.40 -9.82
N GLN A 16 27.39 -2.55 -9.93
CA GLN A 16 27.52 -1.09 -9.99
C GLN A 16 26.99 -0.45 -8.70
N ARG A 17 27.46 0.77 -8.43
CA ARG A 17 26.93 1.63 -7.37
C ARG A 17 26.41 2.93 -7.98
N LEU A 18 25.46 3.57 -7.31
CA LEU A 18 24.95 4.85 -7.75
C LEU A 18 25.91 5.96 -7.29
N ASN A 19 26.51 6.69 -8.22
CA ASN A 19 27.38 7.82 -7.91
C ASN A 19 26.60 9.14 -8.05
N CYS A 20 26.40 9.83 -6.93
CA CYS A 20 25.72 11.11 -6.85
C CYS A 20 26.72 12.20 -6.46
N HIS A 21 26.38 13.48 -6.72
CA HIS A 21 27.21 14.61 -6.28
C HIS A 21 27.48 14.60 -4.76
N GLY A 22 26.51 14.10 -3.97
CA GLY A 22 26.60 13.99 -2.51
C GLY A 22 27.24 12.70 -1.98
N GLY A 23 27.71 11.78 -2.84
CA GLY A 23 28.34 10.53 -2.42
C GLY A 23 27.90 9.31 -3.23
N VAL A 24 28.47 8.16 -2.88
CA VAL A 24 28.14 6.86 -3.48
C VAL A 24 27.07 6.19 -2.62
N VAL A 25 26.05 5.64 -3.27
CA VAL A 25 24.95 4.92 -2.62
C VAL A 25 24.96 3.46 -3.07
N ASP A 26 24.99 2.54 -2.11
CA ASP A 26 24.96 1.11 -2.39
C ASP A 26 23.56 0.63 -2.79
N PRO A 27 23.44 -0.43 -3.61
CA PRO A 27 22.14 -1.00 -3.99
C PRO A 27 21.25 -1.35 -2.79
N GLN A 28 21.85 -1.83 -1.71
CA GLN A 28 21.14 -2.20 -0.48
C GLN A 28 20.56 -0.98 0.25
N GLU A 29 21.22 0.18 0.17
CA GLU A 29 20.68 1.43 0.74
C GLU A 29 19.45 1.90 -0.04
N ILE A 30 19.50 1.83 -1.38
CA ILE A 30 18.35 2.15 -2.26
C ILE A 30 17.16 1.24 -1.94
N LEU A 31 17.40 -0.07 -1.79
CA LEU A 31 16.36 -1.03 -1.44
C LEU A 31 15.79 -0.77 -0.04
N SER A 32 16.65 -0.44 0.93
CA SER A 32 16.23 -0.14 2.30
C SER A 32 15.38 1.14 2.37
N PHE A 33 15.73 2.16 1.59
CA PHE A 33 14.90 3.34 1.42
C PHE A 33 13.55 3.01 0.75
N ALA A 34 13.54 2.19 -0.30
CA ALA A 34 12.30 1.75 -0.90
C ALA A 34 11.42 0.99 0.11
N LYS A 35 12.01 0.11 0.92
CA LYS A 35 11.30 -0.61 1.98
C LYS A 35 10.73 0.35 3.03
N SER A 36 11.46 1.38 3.45
CA SER A 36 10.95 2.34 4.45
C SER A 36 9.68 3.06 3.97
N GLN A 37 9.57 3.35 2.68
CA GLN A 37 8.35 3.91 2.09
C GLN A 37 7.18 2.92 2.11
N VAL A 38 7.45 1.63 1.90
CA VAL A 38 6.42 0.58 2.04
C VAL A 38 6.01 0.44 3.49
N ASP A 39 6.96 0.38 4.42
CA ASP A 39 6.69 0.28 5.85
C ASP A 39 5.84 1.47 6.32
N TYR A 40 6.12 2.69 5.82
CA TYR A 40 5.30 3.87 6.06
C TYR A 40 3.87 3.70 5.55
N ILE A 41 3.68 3.21 4.32
CA ILE A 41 2.35 2.90 3.76
C ILE A 41 1.60 1.88 4.63
N LEU A 42 2.31 0.89 5.18
CA LEU A 42 1.73 -0.19 5.97
C LEU A 42 1.54 0.15 7.46
N GLY A 43 1.89 1.37 7.90
CA GLY A 43 1.58 1.86 9.24
C GLY A 43 2.75 2.36 10.06
N SER A 44 3.99 2.30 9.55
CA SER A 44 5.16 2.92 10.20
C SER A 44 5.21 4.42 9.92
N ASN A 45 4.17 5.12 10.37
CA ASN A 45 3.97 6.55 10.23
C ASN A 45 3.45 7.16 11.55
N PRO A 46 3.48 8.49 11.72
CA PRO A 46 3.05 9.15 12.96
C PRO A 46 1.61 8.86 13.38
N MET A 47 0.74 8.50 12.42
CA MET A 47 -0.66 8.15 12.70
C MET A 47 -0.87 6.68 13.06
N ALA A 48 0.17 5.84 12.99
CA ALA A 48 0.08 4.38 13.15
C ALA A 48 -1.07 3.78 12.32
N MET A 49 -1.23 4.25 11.07
CA MET A 49 -2.34 3.91 10.19
C MET A 49 -1.83 3.30 8.89
N SER A 50 -2.34 2.14 8.50
CA SER A 50 -2.11 1.58 7.18
C SER A 50 -2.92 2.35 6.14
N TYR A 51 -2.23 2.89 5.12
CA TYR A 51 -2.86 3.46 3.93
C TYR A 51 -3.21 2.39 2.88
N LEU A 52 -2.83 1.12 3.13
CA LEU A 52 -3.33 -0.04 2.40
C LEU A 52 -4.58 -0.58 3.11
N VAL A 53 -5.73 -0.47 2.45
CA VAL A 53 -7.03 -0.78 3.05
C VAL A 53 -7.16 -2.26 3.35
N GLY A 54 -7.68 -2.58 4.54
CA GLY A 54 -7.84 -3.94 5.01
C GLY A 54 -6.54 -4.60 5.52
N TYR A 55 -5.42 -3.87 5.51
CA TYR A 55 -4.16 -4.33 6.10
C TYR A 55 -3.91 -3.67 7.46
N GLY A 56 -3.47 -4.45 8.44
CA GLY A 56 -3.17 -3.96 9.79
C GLY A 56 -4.42 -3.64 10.63
N PRO A 57 -4.21 -3.23 11.89
CA PRO A 57 -5.31 -2.99 12.85
C PRO A 57 -6.04 -1.65 12.62
N ASN A 58 -5.43 -0.71 11.91
CA ASN A 58 -5.96 0.64 11.70
C ASN A 58 -5.76 1.05 10.23
N TYR A 59 -6.85 1.34 9.51
CA TYR A 59 -6.85 1.75 8.11
C TYR A 59 -8.09 2.62 7.78
N PRO A 60 -8.05 3.43 6.71
CA PRO A 60 -9.18 4.26 6.27
C PRO A 60 -10.43 3.43 5.96
N LYS A 61 -11.58 3.89 6.46
CA LYS A 61 -12.88 3.23 6.29
C LYS A 61 -13.83 4.01 5.39
N ARG A 62 -13.51 5.25 5.05
CA ARG A 62 -14.40 6.18 4.32
C ARG A 62 -13.76 6.65 3.02
N LEU A 63 -13.29 5.70 2.22
CA LEU A 63 -12.65 5.94 0.92
C LEU A 63 -13.60 6.66 -0.04
N HIS A 64 -13.03 7.57 -0.84
CA HIS A 64 -13.68 8.12 -2.03
C HIS A 64 -13.75 7.04 -3.11
N HIS A 65 -14.74 6.15 -3.00
CA HIS A 65 -15.01 5.13 -4.01
C HIS A 65 -16.49 4.78 -4.02
N ARG A 66 -17.15 5.01 -5.16
CA ARG A 66 -18.62 4.90 -5.27
C ARG A 66 -19.15 3.51 -4.92
N GLY A 67 -18.54 2.46 -5.47
CA GLY A 67 -18.93 1.09 -5.16
C GLY A 67 -18.60 0.66 -3.72
N ALA A 68 -17.71 1.39 -3.04
CA ALA A 68 -17.37 1.12 -1.64
C ALA A 68 -18.45 1.65 -0.71
N SER A 69 -18.88 2.89 -0.97
CA SER A 69 -19.77 3.67 -0.12
C SER A 69 -21.23 3.25 -0.20
N MET A 70 -21.64 2.69 -1.35
CA MET A 70 -23.01 2.26 -1.59
C MET A 70 -23.25 0.87 -1.01
N GLU A 71 -24.48 0.62 -0.57
CA GLU A 71 -24.90 -0.72 -0.15
C GLU A 71 -24.64 -1.76 -1.25
N SER A 72 -24.19 -2.94 -0.83
CA SER A 72 -23.84 -4.00 -1.79
C SER A 72 -25.11 -4.63 -2.37
N TYR A 73 -25.01 -5.12 -3.61
CA TYR A 73 -26.11 -5.87 -4.23
C TYR A 73 -26.46 -7.17 -3.47
N ARG A 74 -25.53 -7.68 -2.64
CA ARG A 74 -25.80 -8.85 -1.78
C ARG A 74 -26.77 -8.51 -0.66
N GLU A 75 -26.67 -7.30 -0.11
CA GLU A 75 -27.52 -6.83 1.00
C GLU A 75 -28.85 -6.28 0.48
N SER A 76 -28.81 -5.50 -0.61
CA SER A 76 -30.01 -4.91 -1.22
C SER A 76 -30.02 -5.10 -2.73
N LYS A 77 -31.03 -5.82 -3.22
CA LYS A 77 -31.27 -6.04 -4.66
C LYS A 77 -32.07 -4.91 -5.32
N GLY A 78 -32.42 -3.88 -4.56
CA GLY A 78 -33.14 -2.73 -5.07
C GLY A 78 -32.35 -2.00 -6.15
N PHE A 79 -33.04 -1.54 -7.19
CA PHE A 79 -32.41 -0.67 -8.18
C PHE A 79 -32.00 0.65 -7.52
N ILE A 80 -30.73 1.03 -7.64
CA ILE A 80 -30.23 2.32 -7.18
C ILE A 80 -30.19 3.26 -8.38
N GLY A 81 -31.02 4.31 -8.34
CA GLY A 81 -31.05 5.35 -9.38
C GLY A 81 -29.76 6.14 -9.48
N CYS A 82 -29.62 6.92 -10.57
CA CYS A 82 -28.37 7.59 -10.94
C CYS A 82 -27.77 8.50 -9.84
N THR A 83 -28.61 9.28 -9.15
CA THR A 83 -28.18 10.18 -8.04
C THR A 83 -28.41 9.58 -6.67
N GLN A 84 -29.31 8.59 -6.57
CA GLN A 84 -29.74 8.00 -5.30
C GLN A 84 -28.56 7.43 -4.51
N GLY A 85 -27.55 6.86 -5.20
CA GLY A 85 -26.29 6.43 -4.63
C GLY A 85 -25.55 7.53 -3.85
N TYR A 86 -25.51 8.72 -4.44
CA TYR A 86 -24.90 9.90 -3.85
C TYR A 86 -25.75 10.46 -2.71
N ASP A 87 -27.03 10.67 -2.96
CA ASP A 87 -27.98 11.29 -2.03
C ASP A 87 -28.10 10.49 -0.72
N ASN A 88 -28.14 9.17 -0.83
CA ASN A 88 -28.41 8.31 0.32
C ASN A 88 -27.16 7.80 1.03
N TRP A 89 -26.03 7.60 0.34
CA TRP A 89 -24.86 6.92 0.93
C TRP A 89 -23.58 7.76 0.93
N TYR A 90 -23.30 8.54 -0.11
CA TYR A 90 -22.02 9.25 -0.22
C TYR A 90 -21.80 10.28 0.89
N GLY A 91 -22.85 10.96 1.36
CA GLY A 91 -22.75 11.91 2.47
C GLY A 91 -22.68 11.29 3.87
N ARG A 92 -22.89 9.98 4.02
CA ARG A 92 -22.94 9.32 5.34
C ARG A 92 -21.60 9.39 6.06
N GLN A 93 -21.66 9.57 7.37
CA GLN A 93 -20.48 9.54 8.24
C GLN A 93 -20.05 8.12 8.62
N ASP A 94 -20.92 7.14 8.37
CA ASP A 94 -20.62 5.73 8.57
C ASP A 94 -19.46 5.25 7.67
N PRO A 95 -18.72 4.22 8.12
CA PRO A 95 -17.81 3.46 7.27
C PRO A 95 -18.45 3.03 5.94
N ASN A 96 -17.63 2.89 4.91
CA ASN A 96 -18.05 2.26 3.66
C ASN A 96 -18.53 0.83 3.96
N PRO A 97 -19.74 0.43 3.52
CA PRO A 97 -20.26 -0.93 3.74
C PRO A 97 -19.42 -2.00 3.04
N ASN A 98 -18.74 -1.66 1.94
CA ASN A 98 -17.84 -2.57 1.24
C ASN A 98 -16.38 -2.15 1.47
N ILE A 99 -15.59 -3.05 2.05
CA ILE A 99 -14.16 -2.85 2.28
C ILE A 99 -13.39 -3.15 1.00
N LEU A 100 -12.63 -2.17 0.50
CA LEU A 100 -11.77 -2.32 -0.67
C LEU A 100 -10.40 -2.88 -0.27
N VAL A 101 -10.38 -4.17 0.09
CA VAL A 101 -9.15 -4.83 0.55
C VAL A 101 -8.05 -4.71 -0.52
N GLY A 102 -6.87 -4.25 -0.10
CA GLY A 102 -5.70 -4.08 -0.95
C GLY A 102 -5.66 -2.77 -1.75
N ALA A 103 -6.67 -1.91 -1.63
CA ALA A 103 -6.61 -0.58 -2.23
C ALA A 103 -5.63 0.32 -1.49
N LEU A 104 -4.73 0.98 -2.22
CA LEU A 104 -3.92 2.08 -1.69
C LEU A 104 -4.71 3.38 -1.80
N VAL A 105 -4.83 4.12 -0.70
CA VAL A 105 -5.40 5.49 -0.72
C VAL A 105 -4.33 6.52 -1.09
N GLY A 106 -4.74 7.76 -1.41
CA GLY A 106 -3.82 8.88 -1.70
C GLY A 106 -2.80 9.14 -0.59
N GLY A 107 -3.19 8.95 0.67
CA GLY A 107 -2.29 9.06 1.83
C GLY A 107 -2.31 10.45 2.49
N PRO A 108 -1.37 10.71 3.41
CA PRO A 108 -1.39 11.90 4.24
C PRO A 108 -0.90 13.15 3.49
N ASP A 109 -1.09 14.31 4.10
CA ASP A 109 -0.48 15.55 3.66
C ASP A 109 1.01 15.66 4.04
N GLN A 110 1.63 16.80 3.72
CA GLN A 110 3.05 17.07 4.01
C GLN A 110 3.39 17.13 5.50
N LYS A 111 2.39 17.12 6.40
CA LYS A 111 2.53 17.14 7.86
C LYS A 111 2.12 15.81 8.48
N ASP A 112 2.10 14.74 7.69
CA ASP A 112 1.67 13.40 8.08
C ASP A 112 0.21 13.36 8.58
N GLN A 113 -0.63 14.33 8.21
CA GLN A 113 -2.04 14.36 8.61
C GLN A 113 -2.92 13.70 7.56
N PHE A 114 -3.77 12.79 8.00
CA PHE A 114 -4.75 12.10 7.17
C PHE A 114 -6.16 12.27 7.73
N ARG A 115 -7.10 12.68 6.88
CA ARG A 115 -8.52 12.77 7.22
C ARG A 115 -9.31 11.73 6.45
N ASP A 116 -9.79 10.70 7.15
CA ASP A 116 -10.65 9.63 6.61
C ASP A 116 -12.07 10.16 6.33
N ASP A 117 -12.16 10.92 5.26
CA ASP A 117 -13.37 11.57 4.79
C ASP A 117 -13.57 11.28 3.31
N ARG A 118 -14.76 10.79 2.96
CA ARG A 118 -15.15 10.45 1.60
C ARG A 118 -15.09 11.65 0.67
N GLY A 119 -15.34 12.86 1.18
CA GLY A 119 -15.21 14.11 0.42
C GLY A 119 -13.76 14.53 0.16
N ASN A 120 -12.80 13.99 0.90
CA ASN A 120 -11.37 14.30 0.79
C ASN A 120 -10.67 13.40 -0.22
N TYR A 121 -11.13 13.46 -1.48
CA TYR A 121 -10.62 12.60 -2.57
C TYR A 121 -9.09 12.69 -2.72
N MET A 122 -8.48 13.84 -2.45
CA MET A 122 -7.02 14.00 -2.49
C MET A 122 -6.27 12.97 -1.62
N GLN A 123 -6.83 12.62 -0.47
CA GLN A 123 -6.21 11.65 0.46
C GLN A 123 -6.89 10.28 0.40
N THR A 124 -8.19 10.21 0.12
CA THR A 124 -8.99 8.98 0.28
C THR A 124 -9.36 8.27 -1.03
N GLU A 125 -8.98 8.81 -2.19
CA GLU A 125 -9.16 8.15 -3.49
C GLU A 125 -8.34 6.85 -3.56
N ALA A 126 -8.98 5.79 -4.05
CA ALA A 126 -8.32 4.53 -4.39
C ALA A 126 -8.33 4.34 -5.90
N CYS A 127 -7.16 4.07 -6.49
CA CYS A 127 -7.01 3.96 -7.94
C CYS A 127 -6.15 2.75 -8.35
N THR A 128 -6.22 2.36 -9.61
CA THR A 128 -5.38 1.26 -10.12
C THR A 128 -3.91 1.68 -10.18
N TYR A 129 -3.61 2.91 -10.60
CA TYR A 129 -2.23 3.38 -10.80
C TYR A 129 -1.43 3.53 -9.50
N ASN A 130 -2.08 3.81 -8.36
CA ASN A 130 -1.38 3.92 -7.08
C ASN A 130 -1.13 2.52 -6.46
N THR A 131 -2.03 1.57 -6.71
CA THR A 131 -1.97 0.21 -6.16
C THR A 131 -1.08 -0.71 -7.01
N ALA A 132 -1.10 -0.59 -8.34
CA ALA A 132 -0.41 -1.50 -9.25
C ALA A 132 1.11 -1.65 -8.98
N PRO A 133 1.88 -0.58 -8.74
CA PRO A 133 3.31 -0.71 -8.46
C PRO A 133 3.62 -1.45 -7.15
N LEU A 134 2.71 -1.41 -6.17
CA LEU A 134 2.88 -2.11 -4.89
C LEU A 134 2.91 -3.62 -5.05
N VAL A 135 2.17 -4.18 -6.02
CA VAL A 135 2.16 -5.63 -6.28
C VAL A 135 3.57 -6.15 -6.56
N GLY A 136 4.33 -5.46 -7.42
CA GLY A 136 5.71 -5.83 -7.74
C GLY A 136 6.66 -5.66 -6.54
N ILE A 137 6.47 -4.59 -5.75
CA ILE A 137 7.30 -4.37 -4.55
C ILE A 137 7.04 -5.46 -3.51
N PHE A 138 5.77 -5.77 -3.23
CA PHE A 138 5.40 -6.81 -2.28
C PHE A 138 5.92 -8.18 -2.70
N ALA A 139 5.82 -8.52 -3.99
CA ALA A 139 6.39 -9.76 -4.51
C ALA A 139 7.91 -9.85 -4.26
N LYS A 140 8.65 -8.76 -4.50
CA LYS A 140 10.09 -8.69 -4.23
C LYS A 140 10.41 -8.86 -2.75
N LEU A 141 9.77 -8.08 -1.88
CA LEU A 141 10.00 -8.11 -0.43
C LEU A 141 9.66 -9.48 0.16
N TYR A 142 8.55 -10.07 -0.26
CA TYR A 142 8.16 -11.42 0.13
C TYR A 142 9.21 -12.46 -0.29
N GLY A 143 9.75 -12.35 -1.52
CA GLY A 143 10.83 -13.22 -1.99
C GLY A 143 12.09 -13.13 -1.12
N ILE A 144 12.51 -11.91 -0.74
CA ILE A 144 13.67 -11.70 0.15
C ILE A 144 13.43 -12.34 1.52
N GLU A 145 12.26 -12.14 2.12
CA GLU A 145 11.94 -12.74 3.42
C GLU A 145 11.94 -14.27 3.36
N GLY A 146 11.41 -14.85 2.28
CA GLY A 146 11.46 -16.29 2.04
C GLY A 146 12.88 -16.82 1.93
N SER A 147 13.76 -16.13 1.18
CA SER A 147 15.18 -16.47 1.08
C SER A 147 15.91 -16.38 2.42
N ASN A 148 15.63 -15.35 3.23
CA ASN A 148 16.23 -15.19 4.55
C ASN A 148 15.78 -16.28 5.53
N LYS A 149 14.52 -16.71 5.48
CA LYS A 149 14.01 -17.84 6.27
C LYS A 149 14.65 -19.17 5.86
N CYS A 150 14.91 -19.36 4.57
CA CYS A 150 15.59 -20.54 4.05
C CYS A 150 17.08 -20.54 4.43
N ALA A 151 17.76 -19.39 4.36
CA ALA A 151 19.16 -19.23 4.73
C ALA A 151 19.42 -19.36 6.24
N THR A 152 18.42 -19.06 7.08
CA THR A 152 18.49 -19.20 8.55
C THR A 152 17.91 -20.52 9.07
N SER A 153 17.28 -21.32 8.20
CA SER A 153 16.95 -22.70 8.53
C SER A 153 18.24 -23.52 8.58
N PRO A 154 18.56 -24.21 9.69
CA PRO A 154 19.74 -25.05 9.74
C PRO A 154 19.67 -26.03 8.58
N SER A 155 20.69 -26.05 7.75
CA SER A 155 20.86 -27.06 6.71
C SER A 155 20.80 -28.43 7.38
N LEU A 156 19.67 -29.13 7.23
CA LEU A 156 19.57 -30.56 7.46
C LEU A 156 20.35 -31.26 6.35
N VAL A 157 21.68 -31.22 6.47
CA VAL A 157 22.59 -32.01 5.64
C VAL A 157 23.48 -32.80 6.61
N TYR A 158 23.02 -34.02 6.87
CA TYR A 158 23.73 -35.27 7.16
C TYR A 158 24.92 -35.26 8.13
N SER A 159 24.71 -35.95 9.26
CA SER A 159 25.68 -36.91 9.80
C SER A 159 24.97 -38.25 9.98
N SER A 160 25.27 -39.22 9.12
CA SER A 160 25.06 -40.65 9.34
C SER A 160 26.39 -41.35 9.13
#